data_AF-A0A0R3DXE9-F1
#
_entry.id   AF-A0A0R3DXE9-F1
#
_cell.length_a   1.000
_cell.length_b   1.000
_cell.length_c   1.000
_cell.angle_alpha   90.00
_cell.angle_beta   90.00
_cell.angle_gamma   90.00
#
_symmetry.space_group_name_H-M   'P 1'
#
loop_
_entity.id
_entity.type
_entity.pdbx_description
1 polymer ?
#
loop_
_entity_poly.entity_id
_entity_poly.type
_entity_poly.pdbx_seq_one_letter_code
_entity_poly.pdbx_strand_id
1 'polypeptide(L)' 'MKDEPVVLFPGMLKPLRLARVYGFLVERNDGLYHPGGNQPVCSMPLARRMVEGGWLMKRGLRYEPTEQGLHAAE' A
#
# COMPACT_ATOMS: atom_id res chain seq x y z
N MET A 1 16.26 18.00 3.34
CA MET A 1 15.83 16.96 2.38
C MET A 1 14.56 17.52 1.75
N LYS A 2 14.46 17.65 0.42
CA LYS A 2 13.25 18.24 -0.17
C LYS A 2 12.10 17.25 0.07
N ASP A 3 11.14 17.62 0.90
CA ASP A 3 9.83 16.96 1.01
C ASP A 3 9.07 17.21 -0.29
N GLU A 4 9.48 16.52 -1.35
CA GLU A 4 8.69 16.49 -2.58
C GLU A 4 7.52 15.55 -2.32
N PRO A 5 6.26 16.03 -2.42
CA PRO A 5 5.11 15.21 -2.10
C PRO A 5 5.10 14.00 -3.01
N VAL A 6 5.03 12.80 -2.43
CA VAL A 6 4.79 11.59 -3.24
C VAL A 6 3.43 11.79 -3.91
N VAL A 7 3.41 11.74 -5.24
CA VAL A 7 2.18 11.87 -6.03
C VAL A 7 1.61 10.49 -6.30
N LEU A 8 0.30 10.34 -6.12
CA LEU A 8 -0.41 9.10 -6.46
C LEU A 8 -0.31 8.84 -7.96
N PHE A 9 0.08 7.63 -8.36
CA PHE A 9 0.12 7.23 -9.76
C PHE A 9 -0.58 5.89 -9.99
N PRO A 10 -0.95 5.54 -11.24
CA PRO A 10 -1.84 4.40 -11.51
C PRO A 10 -1.40 3.06 -10.91
N GLY A 11 -0.10 2.80 -10.82
CA GLY A 11 0.45 1.58 -10.22
C GLY A 11 0.15 1.41 -8.72
N MET A 12 -0.19 2.49 -8.01
CA MET A 12 -0.54 2.45 -6.59
C MET A 12 -2.01 2.13 -6.34
N LEU A 13 -2.89 2.31 -7.34
CA LEU A 13 -4.34 2.18 -7.16
C LEU A 13 -4.78 0.73 -6.85
N LYS A 14 -4.20 -0.26 -7.54
CA LYS A 14 -4.56 -1.67 -7.30
C LYS A 14 -4.22 -2.13 -5.87
N PRO A 15 -3.01 -1.89 -5.35
CA PRO A 15 -2.70 -2.17 -3.94
C PRO A 15 -3.64 -1.48 -2.96
N LEU A 16 -3.94 -0.19 -3.16
CA LEU A 16 -4.83 0.57 -2.27
C LEU A 16 -6.27 0.02 -2.28
N ARG A 17 -6.79 -0.34 -3.44
CA ARG A 17 -8.10 -1.01 -3.57
C ARG A 17 -8.13 -2.34 -2.83
N LEU A 18 -7.08 -3.14 -2.92
CA LEU A 18 -7.02 -4.42 -2.22
C LEU A 18 -6.82 -4.22 -0.71
N ALA A 19 -6.01 -3.25 -0.29
CA ALA A 19 -5.91 -2.87 1.12
C ALA A 19 -7.27 -2.42 1.69
N ARG A 20 -8.07 -1.66 0.91
CA ARG A 20 -9.45 -1.29 1.28
C ARG A 20 -10.37 -2.51 1.42
N VAL A 21 -10.34 -3.44 0.46
CA VAL A 21 -11.21 -4.64 0.47
C VAL A 21 -10.89 -5.56 1.65
N TYR A 22 -9.60 -5.79 1.94
CA TYR A 22 -9.17 -6.74 2.95
C TYR A 22 -8.87 -6.11 4.32
N GLY A 23 -8.89 -4.78 4.42
CA GLY A 23 -8.50 -4.02 5.61
C GLY A 23 -6.99 -3.93 5.83
N PHE A 24 -6.18 -4.81 5.22
CA PHE A 24 -4.72 -4.75 5.23
C PHE A 24 -4.12 -5.59 4.10
N LEU A 25 -2.85 -5.33 3.82
CA LEU A 25 -1.95 -6.21 3.07
C LEU A 25 -0.87 -6.78 3.98
N VAL A 26 -0.29 -7.90 3.61
CA VAL A 26 0.74 -8.62 4.37
C VAL A 26 2.06 -8.52 3.63
N GLU A 27 3.09 -8.07 4.33
CA GLU A 27 4.47 -8.12 3.89
C GLU A 27 4.96 -9.57 3.85
N ARG A 28 5.51 -9.96 2.71
CA ARG A 28 6.30 -11.17 2.53
C ARG A 28 7.57 -10.79 1.75
N ASN A 29 8.50 -11.73 1.66
CA ASN A 29 9.88 -11.53 1.16
C ASN A 29 10.02 -10.54 -0.03
N ASP A 30 9.17 -10.64 -1.04
CA ASP A 30 9.27 -9.89 -2.30
C ASP A 30 8.24 -8.77 -2.47
N GLY A 31 7.26 -8.63 -1.57
CA GLY A 31 6.20 -7.65 -1.73
C GLY A 31 5.07 -7.71 -0.72
N LEU A 32 4.05 -6.90 -0.99
CA LEU A 32 2.79 -6.96 -0.28
C LEU A 32 1.85 -7.95 -0.95
N TYR A 33 1.07 -8.64 -0.14
CA TYR A 33 0.10 -9.65 -0.55
C TYR A 33 -1.25 -9.32 0.10
N HIS A 34 -2.35 -9.55 -0.60
CA HIS A 34 -3.63 -9.61 0.12
C HIS A 34 -3.72 -10.93 0.91
N PRO A 35 -4.51 -10.97 2.00
CA PRO A 35 -4.80 -12.22 2.71
C PRO A 35 -5.29 -13.33 1.76
N GLY A 36 -4.71 -14.52 1.87
CA GLY A 36 -5.02 -15.67 1.00
C GLY A 36 -4.43 -15.60 -0.43
N GLY A 37 -3.76 -14.51 -0.80
CA GLY A 37 -3.11 -14.35 -2.10
C GLY A 37 -1.75 -15.01 -2.18
N ASN A 38 -1.40 -15.53 -3.37
CA ASN A 38 -0.09 -16.13 -3.67
C ASN A 38 0.76 -15.30 -4.63
N GLN A 39 0.23 -14.17 -5.12
CA GLN A 39 0.96 -13.24 -5.96
C GLN A 39 1.07 -11.88 -5.27
N PRO A 40 2.22 -11.19 -5.40
CA PRO A 40 2.37 -9.87 -4.81
C PRO A 40 1.45 -8.87 -5.51
N VAL A 41 0.76 -8.05 -4.72
CA VAL A 41 -0.03 -6.91 -5.22
C VAL A 41 0.84 -5.72 -5.57
N CYS A 42 1.95 -5.54 -4.85
CA CYS A 42 3.03 -4.62 -5.22
C CYS A 42 4.36 -5.05 -4.61
N SER A 43 5.44 -4.55 -5.19
CA SER A 43 6.79 -4.69 -4.64
C SER A 43 6.98 -3.86 -3.36
N MET A 44 7.98 -4.23 -2.56
CA MET A 44 8.33 -3.50 -1.34
C MET A 44 8.73 -2.02 -1.57
N PRO A 45 9.47 -1.66 -2.63
CA PRO A 45 9.74 -0.25 -2.93
C PRO A 45 8.46 0.56 -3.19
N LEU A 46 7.48 -0.02 -3.89
CA LEU A 46 6.21 0.64 -4.14
C LEU A 46 5.38 0.79 -2.86
N ALA A 47 5.38 -0.25 -2.01
CA ALA A 47 4.77 -0.19 -0.68
C ALA A 47 5.36 0.94 0.18
N ARG A 48 6.69 1.10 0.17
CA ARG A 48 7.37 2.16 0.91
C ARG A 48 6.95 3.55 0.43
N ARG A 49 6.88 3.77 -0.87
CA ARG A 49 6.37 5.04 -1.42
C ARG A 49 4.93 5.32 -1.00
N MET A 50 4.09 4.29 -0.92
CA MET A 50 2.72 4.46 -0.45
C MET A 50 2.63 4.80 1.05
N VAL A 51 3.60 4.35 1.86
CA VAL A 51 3.74 4.77 3.26
C VAL A 51 4.28 6.19 3.36
N GLU A 52 5.33 6.53 2.60
CA GLU A 52 5.92 7.88 2.54
C GLU A 52 4.90 8.93 2.10
N GLY A 53 4.03 8.59 1.15
CA GLY A 53 2.93 9.46 0.71
C GLY A 53 1.66 9.39 1.56
N GLY A 54 1.67 8.65 2.67
CA GLY A 54 0.58 8.67 3.65
C GLY A 54 -0.68 7.87 3.28
N TRP A 55 -0.66 7.05 2.23
CA TRP A 55 -1.82 6.21 1.85
C TRP A 55 -1.86 4.86 2.57
N LEU A 56 -0.71 4.35 3.02
CA LEU A 56 -0.62 3.15 3.84
C LEU A 56 0.10 3.44 5.15
N MET A 57 -0.25 2.68 6.19
CA MET A 57 0.47 2.64 7.46
C MET A 57 1.03 1.24 7.68
N LYS A 58 2.32 1.14 8.05
CA LYS A 58 2.95 -0.13 8.42
C LYS A 58 2.73 -0.43 9.92
N ARG A 59 2.24 -1.64 10.23
CA ARG A 59 2.12 -2.19 11.58
C ARG A 59 2.68 -3.61 11.62
N GLY A 60 3.94 -3.74 12.03
CA GLY A 60 4.66 -5.01 11.96
C GLY A 60 4.81 -5.49 10.51
N LEU A 61 4.18 -6.61 10.18
CA LEU A 61 4.12 -7.19 8.82
C LEU A 61 2.83 -6.81 8.07
N ARG A 62 1.97 -5.95 8.63
CA ARG A 62 0.72 -5.52 8.01
C ARG A 62 0.84 -4.09 7.49
N TYR A 63 0.18 -3.85 6.36
CA TYR A 63 0.05 -2.55 5.72
C TYR A 63 -1.42 -2.22 5.62
N GLU A 64 -1.89 -1.30 6.46
CA GLU A 64 -3.29 -0.90 6.57
C GLU A 64 -3.51 0.39 5.76
N PRO A 65 -4.67 0.56 5.10
CA PRO A 65 -4.99 1.81 4.43
C PRO A 65 -5.25 2.92 5.47
N THR A 66 -4.73 4.11 5.21
CA THR A 66 -5.13 5.33 5.94
C THR A 66 -6.44 5.87 5.37
N GLU A 67 -7.05 6.87 6.00
CA GLU A 67 -8.22 7.56 5.41
C GLU A 67 -7.92 8.10 4.01
N GLN A 68 -6.75 8.71 3.79
CA GLN A 68 -6.29 9.16 2.48
C GLN A 68 -6.18 8.01 1.49
N GLY A 69 -5.65 6.86 1.92
CA GLY A 69 -5.57 5.64 1.10
C GLY A 69 -6.92 5.06 0.72
N LEU A 70 -7.91 5.15 1.63
CA LEU A 70 -9.28 4.71 1.37
C LEU A 70 -9.96 5.58 0.32
N HIS A 71 -9.84 6.91 0.42
CA HIS A 71 -10.36 7.85 -0.58
C HIS A 71 -9.68 7.69 -1.94
N ALA A 72 -8.37 7.48 -1.96
CA ALA A 72 -7.62 7.25 -3.21
C ALA A 72 -8.03 5.94 -3.93
N ALA A 73 -8.69 5.02 -3.22
CA ALA A 73 -9.15 3.74 -3.74
C ALA A 73 -10.61 3.76 -4.23
N GLU A 74 -11.28 4.91 -4.22
CA GLU A 74 -12.60 5.12 -4.83
C GLU A 74 -12.58 5.07 -6.37
#